data_AF-A0A7K0THN6-F1
#
_entry.id   AF-A0A7K0THN6-F1
#
_cell.length_a   1.000
_cell.length_b   1.000
_cell.length_c   1.000
_cell.angle_alpha   90.00
_cell.angle_beta   90.00
_cell.angle_gamma   90.00
#
_symmetry.space_group_name_H-M   'P 1'
#
loop_
_entity.id
_entity.type
_entity.pdbx_description
1 polymer ?
#
loop_
_entity_poly.entity_id
_entity_poly.type
_entity_poly.pdbx_seq_one_letter_code
_entity_poly.pdbx_strand_id
1 'polypeptide(L)'
;MTSRGFNAMAKKVNERSSTDTRGDRDARPSVFIAKITAATVVIAGRRWKYEWSAAWLDASNVFEAISGSNLSYATQGNIYAYNTVEALQQTSGAKDGPGVTHSNIPSGFALQPIATGTYVQMLMSRSADSKITFTFCVSNAIDGACA
;
A
#
# COMPACT_ATOMS: atom_id res chain seq x y z
N MET A 1 -48.36 -20.58 -27.91
CA MET A 1 -47.19 -20.58 -26.98
C MET A 1 -46.80 -19.14 -26.72
N THR A 2 -47.08 -18.63 -25.53
CA THR A 2 -46.92 -17.22 -25.17
C THR A 2 -45.45 -16.90 -24.89
N SER A 3 -44.78 -16.30 -25.87
CA SER A 3 -43.42 -15.73 -25.77
C SER A 3 -43.22 -14.73 -24.62
N ARG A 4 -44.32 -14.31 -23.98
CA ARG A 4 -44.35 -13.41 -22.83
C ARG A 4 -43.69 -14.02 -21.57
N GLY A 5 -43.75 -15.34 -21.38
CA GLY A 5 -43.17 -15.99 -20.19
C GLY A 5 -41.64 -16.03 -20.19
N PHE A 6 -41.05 -16.44 -21.31
CA PHE A 6 -39.59 -16.51 -21.46
C PHE A 6 -38.93 -15.12 -21.45
N ASN A 7 -39.57 -14.12 -22.06
CA ASN A 7 -39.06 -12.74 -22.02
C ASN A 7 -39.12 -12.14 -20.61
N ALA A 8 -40.14 -12.48 -19.80
CA ALA A 8 -40.22 -12.03 -18.41
C ALA A 8 -39.15 -12.68 -17.52
N MET A 9 -38.85 -13.98 -17.74
CA MET A 9 -37.78 -14.66 -17.01
C MET A 9 -36.39 -14.16 -17.43
N ALA A 10 -36.14 -13.96 -18.73
CA ALA A 10 -34.89 -13.40 -19.23
C ALA A 10 -34.65 -11.97 -18.70
N LYS A 11 -35.72 -11.15 -18.62
CA LYS A 11 -35.65 -9.82 -18.03
C LYS A 11 -35.32 -9.85 -16.54
N LYS A 12 -35.90 -10.79 -15.78
CA LYS A 12 -35.62 -10.97 -14.34
C LYS A 12 -34.23 -11.53 -14.05
N VAL A 13 -33.69 -12.38 -14.93
CA VAL A 13 -32.31 -12.89 -14.84
C VAL A 13 -31.29 -11.80 -15.22
N ASN A 14 -31.62 -10.93 -16.18
CA ASN A 14 -30.82 -9.77 -16.57
C ASN A 14 -31.11 -8.50 -15.75
N GLU A 15 -32.07 -8.56 -14.82
CA GLU A 15 -32.31 -7.47 -13.88
C GLU A 15 -31.08 -7.40 -13.00
N ARG A 16 -30.31 -6.33 -13.20
CA ARG A 16 -29.17 -5.98 -12.36
C ARG A 16 -29.70 -5.85 -10.94
N SER A 17 -29.55 -6.91 -10.15
CA SER A 17 -29.82 -6.90 -8.71
C SER A 17 -28.90 -5.86 -8.10
N SER A 18 -29.41 -4.64 -7.93
CA SER A 18 -28.66 -3.47 -7.44
C SER A 18 -28.39 -3.55 -5.93
N THR A 19 -28.26 -4.76 -5.39
CA THR A 19 -27.73 -5.04 -4.06
C THR A 19 -26.27 -5.49 -4.10
N ASP A 20 -25.60 -5.44 -5.26
CA ASP A 20 -24.15 -5.21 -5.28
C ASP A 20 -23.96 -3.72 -4.97
N THR A 21 -23.93 -3.38 -3.69
CA THR A 21 -23.54 -2.07 -3.13
C THR A 21 -22.09 -1.77 -3.52
N ARG A 22 -21.85 -1.53 -4.80
CA ARG A 22 -20.62 -0.89 -5.29
C ARG A 22 -20.49 0.55 -4.81
N GLY A 23 -21.49 1.08 -4.10
CA GLY A 23 -21.41 2.34 -3.38
C GLY A 23 -20.33 2.38 -2.29
N ASP A 24 -19.80 1.23 -1.84
CA ASP A 24 -18.67 1.19 -0.90
C ASP A 24 -17.29 1.16 -1.57
N ARG A 25 -17.22 0.86 -2.88
CA ARG A 25 -15.96 0.94 -3.63
C ARG A 25 -15.59 2.38 -3.97
N ASP A 26 -16.59 3.27 -4.05
CA ASP A 26 -16.39 4.72 -4.19
C ASP A 26 -16.26 5.43 -2.84
N ALA A 27 -16.64 4.80 -1.72
CA ALA A 27 -16.62 5.44 -0.41
C ALA A 27 -15.20 5.66 0.14
N ARG A 28 -14.21 4.87 -0.29
CA ARG A 28 -12.79 5.04 0.06
C ARG A 28 -11.93 4.54 -1.08
N PRO A 29 -10.96 5.33 -1.57
CA PRO A 29 -10.11 4.84 -2.62
C PRO A 29 -9.27 3.68 -2.07
N SER A 30 -9.28 2.55 -2.77
CA SER A 30 -8.37 1.43 -2.50
C SER A 30 -6.91 1.88 -2.60
N VAL A 31 -6.64 2.96 -3.35
CA VAL A 31 -5.30 3.54 -3.53
C VAL A 31 -5.32 5.03 -3.22
N PHE A 32 -4.46 5.50 -2.32
CA PHE A 32 -4.32 6.92 -1.99
C PHE A 32 -2.84 7.32 -1.92
N ILE A 33 -2.52 8.62 -1.94
CA ILE A 33 -1.15 9.09 -1.78
C ILE A 33 -0.86 9.20 -0.28
N ALA A 34 0.31 8.73 0.15
CA ALA A 34 0.76 8.86 1.53
C ALA A 34 2.20 9.37 1.58
N LYS A 35 2.54 10.13 2.61
CA LYS A 35 3.89 10.55 2.93
C LYS A 35 4.44 9.67 4.05
N ILE A 36 5.60 9.05 3.84
CA ILE A 36 6.32 8.30 4.88
C ILE A 36 6.82 9.29 5.94
N THR A 37 6.52 9.05 7.21
CA THR A 37 6.88 9.92 8.34
C THR A 37 7.95 9.31 9.24
N ALA A 38 8.03 7.99 9.31
CA ALA A 38 9.07 7.27 10.02
C ALA A 38 9.19 5.82 9.51
N ALA A 39 10.32 5.19 9.80
CA ALA A 39 10.56 3.77 9.56
C ALA A 39 11.03 3.10 10.85
N THR A 40 10.47 1.95 11.17
CA THR A 40 10.89 1.10 12.30
C THR A 40 11.39 -0.23 11.77
N VAL A 41 12.53 -0.69 12.28
CA VAL A 41 13.12 -1.98 11.90
C VAL A 41 12.18 -3.12 12.29
N VAL A 42 11.88 -4.00 11.33
CA VAL A 42 11.24 -5.31 11.54
C VAL A 42 12.30 -6.40 11.47
N ILE A 43 13.21 -6.32 10.49
CA ILE A 43 14.39 -7.16 10.36
C ILE A 43 15.58 -6.23 10.12
N ALA A 44 16.61 -6.33 10.96
CA ALA A 44 17.76 -5.43 10.91
C ALA A 44 18.42 -5.41 9.52
N GLY A 45 18.58 -4.20 8.97
CA GLY A 45 19.20 -3.96 7.66
C GLY A 45 18.45 -4.57 6.47
N ARG A 46 17.18 -4.97 6.66
CA ARG A 46 16.44 -5.73 5.65
C ARG A 46 15.00 -5.30 5.50
N ARG A 47 14.23 -5.17 6.58
CA ARG A 47 12.79 -4.89 6.47
C ARG A 47 12.36 -3.88 7.50
N TRP A 48 11.45 -3.00 7.09
CA TRP A 48 10.88 -1.98 7.94
C TRP A 48 9.36 -1.96 7.86
N LYS A 49 8.77 -1.41 8.91
CA LYS A 49 7.37 -0.99 8.95
C LYS A 49 7.37 0.53 8.98
N TYR A 50 6.46 1.14 8.23
CA TYR A 50 6.49 2.57 7.98
C TYR A 50 5.30 3.27 8.61
N GLU A 51 5.58 4.35 9.32
CA GLU A 51 4.56 5.33 9.69
C GLU A 51 4.33 6.26 8.51
N TRP A 52 3.09 6.72 8.37
CA TRP A 52 2.70 7.51 7.22
C TRP A 52 1.58 8.49 7.59
N SER A 53 1.44 9.53 6.78
CA SER A 53 0.32 10.46 6.79
C SER A 53 -0.31 10.49 5.40
N ALA A 54 -1.63 10.66 5.33
CA ALA A 54 -2.29 10.80 4.03
C ALA A 54 -1.83 12.08 3.34
N ALA A 55 -1.77 12.05 2.02
CA ALA A 55 -1.29 13.12 1.18
C ALA A 55 -2.11 13.22 -0.11
N TRP A 56 -1.90 14.30 -0.84
CA TRP A 56 -2.52 14.55 -2.14
C TRP A 56 -1.57 15.28 -3.08
N LEU A 57 -1.95 15.35 -4.35
CA LEU A 57 -1.39 16.28 -5.31
C LEU A 57 -2.34 17.48 -5.36
N ASP A 58 -1.84 18.66 -4.97
CA ASP A 58 -2.66 19.86 -4.92
C ASP A 58 -2.92 20.45 -6.33
N ALA A 59 -3.71 21.52 -6.41
CA ALA A 59 -4.00 22.19 -7.67
C ALA A 59 -2.76 22.84 -8.32
N SER A 60 -1.69 23.04 -7.55
CA SER A 60 -0.40 23.57 -8.00
C SER A 60 0.56 22.48 -8.50
N ASN A 61 0.12 21.22 -8.52
CA ASN A 61 0.93 20.03 -8.83
C ASN A 61 2.06 19.76 -7.83
N VAL A 62 1.84 20.08 -6.55
CA VAL A 62 2.76 19.82 -5.43
C VAL A 62 2.19 18.71 -4.54
N PHE A 63 3.06 17.78 -4.15
CA PHE A 63 2.70 16.76 -3.18
C PHE A 63 2.70 17.32 -1.76
N GLU A 64 1.54 17.26 -1.10
CA GLU A 64 1.37 17.79 0.25
C GLU A 64 0.73 16.76 1.18
N ALA A 65 1.17 16.75 2.43
CA ALA A 65 0.49 16.01 3.48
C ALA A 65 -0.84 16.69 3.79
N ILE A 66 -1.91 15.91 3.93
CA ILE A 66 -3.22 16.43 4.30
C ILE A 66 -3.17 16.78 5.80
N SER A 67 -3.15 18.08 6.12
CA SER A 67 -3.19 18.54 7.51
C SER A 67 -4.47 18.08 8.19
N GLY A 68 -4.36 17.41 9.34
CA GLY A 68 -5.52 16.89 10.06
C GLY A 68 -6.21 15.72 9.34
N SER A 69 -5.49 14.92 8.55
CA SER A 69 -6.08 13.82 7.78
C SER A 69 -6.99 12.95 8.65
N ASN A 70 -8.28 12.94 8.33
CA ASN A 70 -9.34 12.21 9.04
C ASN A 70 -9.30 10.69 8.83
N LEU A 71 -8.23 10.15 8.23
CA LEU A 71 -8.00 8.70 8.18
C LEU A 71 -7.48 8.22 9.53
N SER A 72 -8.29 8.45 10.57
CA SER A 72 -8.11 7.87 11.87
C SER A 72 -8.62 6.43 11.81
N TYR A 73 -7.69 5.50 11.81
CA TYR A 73 -8.00 4.09 12.05
C TYR A 73 -7.78 3.72 13.53
N ALA A 74 -7.99 4.69 14.43
CA ALA A 74 -7.68 4.59 15.86
C ALA A 74 -8.25 3.34 16.55
N THR A 75 -9.36 2.78 16.04
CA THR A 75 -9.94 1.53 16.55
C THR A 75 -9.12 0.27 16.25
N GLN A 76 -8.11 0.32 15.38
CA GLN A 76 -7.21 -0.81 15.06
C GLN A 76 -5.77 -0.63 15.58
N GLY A 77 -5.49 0.43 16.35
CA GLY A 77 -4.14 0.75 16.83
C GLY A 77 -3.24 1.38 15.75
N ASN A 78 -1.93 1.47 16.02
CA ASN A 78 -0.95 2.02 15.06
C ASN A 78 -0.92 1.17 13.78
N ILE A 79 -1.44 1.70 12.68
CA ILE A 79 -1.43 0.98 11.40
C ILE A 79 -0.22 1.39 10.57
N TYR A 80 0.81 0.57 10.63
CA TYR A 80 1.98 0.69 9.77
C TYR A 80 1.70 0.26 8.34
N ALA A 81 2.44 0.83 7.40
CA ALA A 81 2.51 0.37 6.03
C ALA A 81 3.73 -0.54 5.80
N TYR A 82 3.62 -1.42 4.82
CA TYR A 82 4.69 -2.35 4.43
C TYR A 82 5.05 -2.18 2.95
N ASN A 83 6.34 -2.20 2.67
CA ASN A 83 6.86 -2.12 1.31
C ASN A 83 6.91 -3.52 0.69
N THR A 84 6.20 -3.75 -0.40
CA THR A 84 6.07 -5.09 -0.99
C THR A 84 7.36 -5.58 -1.62
N VAL A 85 8.27 -4.69 -2.04
CA VAL A 85 9.59 -5.11 -2.56
C VAL A 85 10.44 -5.77 -1.47
N GLU A 86 10.19 -5.41 -0.21
CA GLU A 86 10.90 -5.96 0.95
C GLU A 86 10.40 -7.37 1.32
N ALA A 87 9.36 -7.89 0.66
CA ALA A 87 8.77 -9.20 0.97
C ALA A 87 9.76 -10.37 0.79
N LEU A 88 10.75 -10.22 -0.11
CA LEU A 88 11.79 -11.21 -0.36
C LEU A 88 12.95 -11.15 0.66
N GLN A 89 13.08 -10.04 1.40
CA GLN A 89 14.16 -9.77 2.36
C GLN A 89 13.90 -10.44 3.72
N GLN A 90 13.72 -11.76 3.72
CA GLN A 90 13.53 -12.55 4.93
C GLN A 90 14.85 -12.79 5.67
N THR A 91 14.81 -13.19 6.94
CA THR A 91 16.02 -13.53 7.72
C THR A 91 16.84 -14.65 7.06
N SER A 92 16.18 -15.62 6.43
CA SER A 92 16.80 -16.69 5.66
C SER A 92 17.03 -16.35 4.19
N GLY A 93 16.60 -15.17 3.74
CA GLY A 93 16.74 -14.71 2.36
C GLY A 93 18.15 -14.16 2.10
N ALA A 94 18.60 -14.27 0.85
CA ALA A 94 19.88 -13.72 0.40
C ALA A 94 19.72 -12.52 -0.56
N LYS A 95 18.49 -12.20 -0.97
CA LYS A 95 18.20 -11.23 -2.03
C LYS A 95 17.52 -9.99 -1.43
N ASP A 96 18.01 -8.83 -1.85
CA ASP A 96 17.38 -7.54 -1.60
C ASP A 96 16.46 -7.10 -2.75
N GLY A 97 16.59 -7.73 -3.91
CA GLY A 97 15.76 -7.47 -5.08
C GLY A 97 16.26 -8.23 -6.31
N PRO A 98 15.68 -7.97 -7.49
CA PRO A 98 16.18 -8.52 -8.75
C PRO A 98 17.64 -8.11 -8.99
N GLY A 99 18.54 -9.10 -9.05
CA GLY A 99 19.97 -8.86 -9.29
C GLY A 99 20.77 -8.32 -8.10
N VAL A 100 20.14 -8.07 -6.96
CA VAL A 100 20.79 -7.54 -5.75
C VAL A 100 20.72 -8.57 -4.63
N THR A 101 21.87 -8.88 -4.05
CA THR A 101 22.03 -9.77 -2.89
C THR A 101 22.73 -9.03 -1.76
N HIS A 102 22.51 -9.46 -0.53
CA HIS A 102 23.21 -8.87 0.61
C HIS A 102 24.74 -8.88 0.44
N SER A 103 25.26 -9.90 -0.23
CA SER A 103 26.69 -10.09 -0.47
C SER A 103 27.27 -9.23 -1.60
N ASN A 104 26.43 -8.69 -2.50
CA ASN A 104 26.89 -7.90 -3.66
C ASN A 104 26.75 -6.39 -3.45
N ILE A 105 26.24 -5.95 -2.30
CA ILE A 105 26.28 -4.55 -1.87
C ILE A 105 27.74 -4.18 -1.61
N PRO A 106 28.29 -3.13 -2.25
CA PRO A 106 29.67 -2.70 -2.04
C PRO A 106 29.96 -2.34 -0.58
N SER A 107 31.20 -2.58 -0.15
CA SER A 107 31.65 -2.19 1.19
C SER A 107 31.45 -0.70 1.43
N GLY A 108 30.92 -0.34 2.60
CA GLY A 108 30.58 1.04 2.95
C GLY A 108 29.13 1.44 2.65
N PHE A 109 28.38 0.59 1.95
CA PHE A 109 26.97 0.80 1.63
C PHE A 109 26.08 -0.22 2.34
N ALA A 110 24.83 0.17 2.59
CA ALA A 110 23.81 -0.71 3.14
C ALA A 110 22.44 -0.42 2.52
N LEU A 111 21.57 -1.42 2.54
CA LEU A 111 20.16 -1.22 2.22
C LEU A 111 19.53 -0.29 3.25
N GLN A 112 18.87 0.77 2.78
CA GLN A 112 18.22 1.77 3.63
C GLN A 112 16.70 1.60 3.62
N PRO A 113 16.00 1.98 4.72
CA PRO A 113 14.56 2.15 4.67
C PRO A 113 14.18 3.24 3.66
N ILE A 114 12.91 3.25 3.26
CA ILE A 114 12.36 4.40 2.52
C ILE A 114 12.51 5.67 3.36
N ALA A 115 13.08 6.71 2.74
CA ALA A 115 13.38 7.96 3.41
C ALA A 115 12.10 8.64 3.93
N THR A 116 12.25 9.30 5.09
CA THR A 116 11.18 10.15 5.61
C THR A 116 10.93 11.30 4.63
N GLY A 117 9.66 11.57 4.34
CA GLY A 117 9.24 12.58 3.37
C GLY A 117 8.94 12.04 1.98
N THR A 118 9.26 10.77 1.68
CA THR A 118 8.89 10.13 0.42
C THR A 118 7.37 10.00 0.30
N TYR A 119 6.82 10.42 -0.85
CA TYR A 119 5.42 10.19 -1.19
C TYR A 119 5.27 8.89 -1.98
N VAL A 120 4.27 8.09 -1.62
CA VAL A 120 4.00 6.78 -2.23
C VAL A 120 2.53 6.64 -2.60
N GLN A 121 2.26 5.83 -3.61
CA GLN A 121 0.91 5.29 -3.83
C GLN A 121 0.70 4.13 -2.84
N MET A 122 -0.24 4.32 -1.93
CA MET A 122 -0.58 3.38 -0.87
C MET A 122 -1.83 2.59 -1.26
N LEU A 123 -1.72 1.28 -1.31
CA LEU A 123 -2.85 0.36 -1.42
C LEU A 123 -3.37 0.00 -0.02
N MET A 124 -4.65 0.25 0.20
CA MET A 124 -5.41 -0.23 1.34
C MET A 124 -6.09 -1.54 0.98
N SER A 125 -5.83 -2.58 1.77
CA SER A 125 -6.52 -3.87 1.67
C SER A 125 -7.20 -4.22 2.98
N ARG A 126 -8.25 -5.04 2.92
CA ARG A 126 -8.91 -5.61 4.09
C ARG A 126 -8.86 -7.13 4.00
N SER A 127 -8.31 -7.77 5.02
CA SER A 127 -8.28 -9.23 5.12
C SER A 127 -9.62 -9.79 5.59
N ALA A 128 -9.79 -11.11 5.51
CA ALA A 128 -11.02 -11.81 5.89
C ALA A 128 -11.41 -11.62 7.36
N ASP A 129 -10.45 -11.31 8.23
CA ASP A 129 -10.65 -10.95 9.64
C ASP A 129 -10.95 -9.46 9.86
N SER A 130 -11.28 -8.72 8.80
CA SER A 130 -11.56 -7.27 8.81
C SER A 130 -10.41 -6.36 9.24
N LYS A 131 -9.19 -6.88 9.36
CA LYS A 131 -8.00 -6.04 9.58
C LYS A 131 -7.67 -5.28 8.31
N ILE A 132 -7.25 -4.04 8.49
CA ILE A 132 -6.81 -3.17 7.40
C ILE A 132 -5.30 -3.27 7.30
N THR A 133 -4.80 -3.48 6.09
CA THR A 133 -3.37 -3.51 5.80
C THR A 133 -3.04 -2.46 4.75
N PHE A 134 -1.94 -1.75 4.97
CA PHE A 134 -1.42 -0.77 4.02
C PHE A 134 -0.13 -1.28 3.39
N THR A 135 -0.09 -1.23 2.07
CA THR A 135 1.07 -1.69 1.30
C THR A 135 1.40 -0.70 0.19
N PHE A 136 2.68 -0.55 -0.11
CA PHE A 136 3.17 0.23 -1.24
C PHE A 136 4.35 -0.49 -1.89
N CYS A 137 4.79 -0.01 -3.05
CA CYS A 137 5.89 -0.62 -3.80
C CYS A 137 6.88 0.46 -4.25
N VAL A 138 8.00 0.59 -3.53
CA VAL A 138 9.08 1.52 -3.86
C VAL A 138 10.42 0.83 -3.58
N SER A 139 11.38 0.94 -4.50
CA SER A 139 12.71 0.36 -4.30
C SER A 139 13.45 1.05 -3.15
N ASN A 140 14.02 0.26 -2.25
CA ASN A 140 14.94 0.75 -1.23
C ASN A 140 16.23 1.27 -1.88
N ALA A 141 16.81 2.31 -1.27
CA ALA A 141 18.13 2.78 -1.67
C ALA A 141 19.22 1.87 -1.11
N ILE A 142 20.31 1.72 -1.84
CA ILE A 142 21.59 1.28 -1.30
C ILE A 142 22.43 2.54 -1.15
N ASP A 143 22.69 2.92 0.09
CA ASP A 143 23.38 4.17 0.42
C ASP A 143 24.35 3.98 1.57
N GLY A 144 25.34 4.87 1.66
CA GLY A 144 26.51 4.72 2.51
C GLY A 144 27.36 5.99 2.56
N ALA A 145 28.46 5.94 3.30
CA ALA A 145 29.43 7.01 3.27
C ALA A 145 30.27 6.89 1.99
N CYS A 146 30.29 7.94 1.18
CA CYS A 146 31.36 8.10 0.18
C CYS A 146 32.67 8.35 0.94
N ALA A 147 33.62 7.42 0.79
CA ALA A 147 35.00 7.58 1.26
C ALA A 147 35.79 8.51 0.34
#